data_AF-A0A852BW55-F1
#
_entry.id   AF-A0A852BW55-F1
#
_cell.length_a   1.000
_cell.length_b   1.000
_cell.length_c   1.000
_cell.angle_alpha   90.00
_cell.angle_beta   90.00
_cell.angle_gamma   90.00
#
_symmetry.space_group_name_H-M   'P 1'
#
loop_
_entity.id
_entity.type
_entity.pdbx_description
1 polymer ?
#
loop_
_entity_poly.entity_id
_entity_poly.type
_entity_poly.pdbx_seq_one_letter_code
_entity_poly.pdbx_strand_id
1 'polypeptide(L)'
;GDLLPADGILIQGNDLKIDESSLTGESDQVKKSLDKDPMLLSGTHVMEGSGRMVVTAVGINSQTGIIFTLLGAGEGDEEKKVKKGK
;
A
#
# COMPACT_ATOMS: atom_id res chain seq x y z
N GLY A 1 2.54 -7.16 -10.62
CA GLY A 1 1.19 -6.78 -11.05
C GLY A 1 0.95 -5.35 -10.63
N ASP A 2 -0.23 -5.07 -10.07
CA ASP A 2 -0.63 -3.70 -9.74
C ASP A 2 -0.09 -3.27 -8.38
N LEU A 3 0.25 -1.98 -8.25
CA LEU A 3 0.62 -1.35 -6.99
C LEU A 3 -0.65 -1.02 -6.19
N LEU A 4 -0.66 -1.30 -4.89
CA LEU A 4 -1.75 -0.88 -4.02
C LEU A 4 -1.63 0.62 -3.70
N PRO A 5 -2.63 1.45 -4.08
CA PRO A 5 -2.55 2.90 -3.89
C PRO A 5 -2.95 3.35 -2.47
N ALA A 6 -3.57 2.47 -1.67
CA ALA A 6 -4.16 2.77 -0.39
C ALA A 6 -4.11 1.55 0.53
N ASP A 7 -4.25 1.79 1.84
CA ASP A 7 -4.47 0.71 2.81
C ASP A 7 -5.94 0.29 2.78
N GLY A 8 -6.19 -0.99 3.05
CA GLY A 8 -7.54 -1.51 3.10
C GLY A 8 -7.68 -2.89 3.73
N ILE A 9 -8.95 -3.29 3.86
CA ILE A 9 -9.35 -4.62 4.30
C ILE A 9 -9.99 -5.35 3.13
N LEU A 10 -9.48 -6.54 2.83
CA LEU A 10 -10.04 -7.45 1.83
C LEU A 10 -11.48 -7.79 2.21
N ILE A 11 -12.40 -7.67 1.26
CA ILE A 11 -13.81 -8.08 1.40
C ILE A 11 -14.18 -9.22 0.45
N GLN A 12 -13.39 -9.41 -0.60
CA GLN A 12 -13.52 -10.50 -1.55
C GLN A 12 -12.17 -10.75 -2.21
N GLY A 13 -11.71 -12.00 -2.30
CA GLY A 13 -10.42 -12.33 -2.93
C GLY A 13 -10.44 -13.70 -3.60
N ASN A 14 -9.59 -13.86 -4.61
CA ASN A 14 -9.35 -15.13 -5.30
C ASN A 14 -7.84 -15.32 -5.49
N ASP A 15 -7.26 -16.26 -4.72
CA ASP A 15 -5.82 -16.57 -4.67
C ASP A 15 -4.89 -15.34 -4.65
N LEU A 16 -5.28 -14.33 -3.87
CA LEU A 16 -4.56 -13.06 -3.78
C LEU A 16 -3.21 -13.25 -3.08
N LYS A 17 -2.13 -12.95 -3.79
CA LYS A 17 -0.77 -12.94 -3.27
C LYS A 17 -0.13 -11.58 -3.47
N ILE A 18 0.49 -11.06 -2.42
CA ILE A 18 1.10 -9.74 -2.41
C ILE A 18 2.57 -9.87 -2.04
N ASP A 19 3.40 -9.05 -2.69
CA ASP A 19 4.78 -8.81 -2.32
C ASP A 19 4.85 -7.65 -1.32
N GLU A 20 5.21 -7.98 -0.07
CA GLU A 20 5.34 -7.04 1.04
C GLU A 20 6.79 -6.60 1.30
N SER A 21 7.73 -6.96 0.42
CA SER A 21 9.15 -6.63 0.55
C SER A 21 9.42 -5.12 0.69
N SER A 22 8.56 -4.29 0.11
CA SER A 22 8.64 -2.82 0.22
C SER A 22 8.39 -2.32 1.65
N LEU A 23 7.74 -3.11 2.50
CA LEU A 23 7.41 -2.74 3.87
C LEU A 23 8.23 -3.55 4.90
N THR A 24 8.39 -4.84 4.68
CA THR A 24 9.07 -5.75 5.63
C THR A 24 10.55 -5.95 5.32
N GLY A 25 10.96 -5.73 4.06
CA GLY A 25 12.29 -6.11 3.58
C GLY A 25 12.43 -7.61 3.28
N GLU A 26 11.35 -8.40 3.43
CA GLU A 26 11.33 -9.83 3.15
C GLU A 26 10.68 -10.08 1.78
N SER A 27 11.36 -10.82 0.89
CA SER A 27 10.91 -11.05 -0.49
C SER A 27 9.87 -12.15 -0.66
N ASP A 28 9.29 -12.64 0.44
CA ASP A 28 8.34 -13.73 0.41
C ASP A 28 6.93 -13.23 0.03
N GLN A 29 6.26 -13.99 -0.84
CA GLN A 29 4.88 -13.68 -1.24
C GLN A 29 3.90 -14.07 -0.14
N VAL A 30 3.09 -13.10 0.30
CA VAL A 30 2.12 -13.29 1.37
C VAL A 30 0.74 -13.56 0.78
N LYS A 31 0.12 -14.67 1.20
CA LYS A 31 -1.25 -15.03 0.81
C LYS A 31 -2.27 -14.25 1.65
N LYS A 32 -3.15 -13.51 0.98
CA LYS A 32 -4.21 -12.72 1.62
C LYS A 32 -5.54 -13.45 1.56
N SER A 33 -6.24 -13.49 2.69
CA SER A 33 -7.53 -14.17 2.82
C SER A 33 -8.36 -13.55 3.94
N LEU A 34 -9.68 -13.69 3.85
CA LEU A 34 -10.62 -13.13 4.82
C LEU A 34 -10.41 -13.69 6.25
N ASP A 35 -9.95 -14.94 6.37
CA ASP A 35 -9.89 -15.65 7.64
C ASP A 35 -8.54 -15.53 8.37
N LYS A 36 -7.45 -15.25 7.65
CA LYS A 36 -6.09 -15.23 8.23
C LYS A 36 -5.43 -13.87 8.17
N ASP A 37 -5.46 -13.22 7.01
CA ASP A 37 -4.73 -11.98 6.77
C ASP A 37 -5.46 -11.15 5.71
N PRO A 38 -6.49 -10.38 6.14
CA PRO A 38 -7.26 -9.57 5.24
C PRO A 38 -6.67 -8.18 5.03
N MET A 39 -5.53 -7.84 5.67
CA MET A 39 -4.95 -6.50 5.53
C MET A 39 -4.17 -6.36 4.21
N LEU A 40 -4.41 -5.23 3.57
CA LEU A 40 -3.79 -4.84 2.30
C LEU A 40 -3.15 -3.48 2.52
N LEU A 41 -1.85 -3.38 2.27
CA LEU A 41 -1.06 -2.19 2.63
C LEU A 41 -0.61 -1.45 1.38
N SER A 42 -0.69 -0.13 1.40
CA SER A 42 -0.23 0.73 0.31
C SER A 42 1.26 0.51 0.03
N GLY A 43 1.68 0.75 -1.21
CA GLY A 43 3.09 0.59 -1.58
C GLY A 43 3.53 -0.87 -1.80
N THR A 44 2.67 -1.86 -1.53
CA THR A 44 2.91 -3.28 -1.85
C THR A 44 2.41 -3.62 -3.25
N HIS A 45 2.90 -4.72 -3.82
CA HIS A 45 2.56 -5.13 -5.18
C HIS A 45 1.73 -6.42 -5.21
N VAL A 46 0.65 -6.42 -6.00
CA VAL A 46 -0.09 -7.64 -6.32
C VAL A 46 0.76 -8.50 -7.26
N MET A 47 1.04 -9.72 -6.84
CA MET A 47 1.79 -10.69 -7.63
C MET A 47 0.88 -11.64 -8.39
N GLU A 48 -0.19 -12.10 -7.74
CA GLU A 48 -1.13 -13.06 -8.30
C GLU A 48 -2.52 -12.85 -7.72
N GLY A 49 -3.53 -13.30 -8.45
CA GLY A 49 -4.91 -13.32 -8.01
C GLY A 49 -5.62 -11.98 -8.23
N SER A 50 -6.78 -11.85 -7.61
CA SER A 50 -7.60 -10.65 -7.67
C SER A 50 -8.43 -10.49 -6.41
N GLY A 51 -8.87 -9.28 -6.12
CA GLY A 51 -9.71 -9.03 -4.97
C GLY A 51 -10.37 -7.66 -4.99
N ARG A 52 -11.23 -7.45 -4.01
CA ARG A 52 -11.86 -6.16 -3.68
C ARG A 52 -11.60 -5.88 -2.23
N MET A 53 -11.33 -4.62 -1.94
CA MET A 53 -11.04 -4.16 -0.59
C MET A 53 -11.83 -2.90 -0.27
N VAL A 54 -12.08 -2.70 1.02
CA VAL A 54 -12.56 -1.43 1.56
C VAL A 54 -11.34 -0.62 1.98
N VAL A 55 -11.22 0.60 1.44
CA VAL A 55 -10.14 1.52 1.79
C VAL A 55 -10.28 1.98 3.24
N THR A 56 -9.21 1.86 4.02
CA THR A 56 -9.16 2.30 5.42
C THR A 56 -8.35 3.58 5.59
N ALA A 57 -7.26 3.75 4.84
CA ALA A 57 -6.40 4.93 4.94
C ALA A 57 -5.72 5.27 3.60
N VAL A 58 -5.42 6.55 3.41
CA VAL A 58 -4.77 7.11 2.21
C VAL A 58 -3.74 8.18 2.59
N GLY A 59 -2.78 8.42 1.69
CA GLY A 59 -1.79 9.50 1.84
C GLY A 59 -0.97 9.38 3.12
N ILE A 60 -0.75 10.49 3.82
CA ILE A 60 0.01 10.54 5.08
C ILE A 60 -0.56 9.67 6.20
N ASN A 61 -1.84 9.27 6.09
CA ASN A 61 -2.50 8.44 7.08
C ASN A 61 -2.35 6.94 6.79
N SER A 62 -1.83 6.54 5.62
CA SER A 62 -1.52 5.13 5.35
C SER A 62 -0.25 4.70 6.07
N GLN A 63 -0.05 3.40 6.26
CA GLN A 63 1.17 2.85 6.87
C GLN A 63 2.42 3.35 6.14
N THR A 64 2.40 3.32 4.81
CA THR A 64 3.50 3.88 4.00
C THR A 64 3.67 5.37 4.24
N GLY A 65 2.57 6.13 4.30
CA GLY A 65 2.61 7.57 4.57
C GLY A 65 3.20 7.92 5.94
N ILE A 66 2.83 7.17 6.97
CA ILE A 66 3.36 7.31 8.33
C ILE A 66 4.87 6.98 8.34
N ILE A 67 5.27 5.86 7.74
CA ILE A 67 6.70 5.48 7.64
C ILE A 67 7.49 6.57 6.91
N PHE A 68 6.98 7.08 5.79
CA PHE A 68 7.65 8.12 5.01
C PHE A 68 7.77 9.44 5.79
N THR A 69 6.75 9.78 6.58
CA THR A 69 6.76 10.95 7.47
C THR A 69 7.80 10.77 8.58
N LEU A 70 7.87 9.59 9.21
CA LEU A 70 8.84 9.27 10.26
C LEU A 70 10.28 9.26 9.73
N LEU A 71 10.49 8.87 8.48
CA LEU A 71 11.78 8.93 7.80
C LEU A 71 12.18 10.36 7.38
N GLY A 72 11.39 11.37 7.75
CA GLY A 72 11.66 12.79 7.46
C GLY A 72 11.39 13.19 6.01
N ALA A 73 10.69 12.35 5.25
CA ALA A 73 10.37 12.62 3.85
C ALA A 73 8.99 13.30 3.67
N GLY A 74 8.26 13.52 4.77
CA GLY A 74 6.95 14.20 4.81
C GLY A 74 6.95 15.71 4.56
N GLU A 75 8.12 16.36 4.47
CA GLU A 75 8.22 17.82 4.25
C GLU A 75 8.50 18.23 2.77
N GLY A 76 8.51 17.28 1.82
CA GLY A 76 9.13 17.53 0.50
C GLY A 76 8.25 17.68 -0.74
N ASP A 77 7.00 17.20 -0.75
CA ASP A 77 6.34 16.89 -2.04
C ASP A 77 5.07 17.70 -2.39
N GLU A 78 4.60 18.60 -1.52
CA GLU A 78 3.54 19.56 -1.90
C GLU A 78 4.10 20.82 -2.59
N GLU A 79 5.37 21.19 -2.39
CA GLU A 79 5.93 22.43 -2.97
C GLU A 79 6.29 22.34 -4.47
N LYS A 80 6.46 21.14 -5.04
CA LYS A 80 6.97 21.00 -6.43
C LYS A 80 5.91 21.19 -7.53
N LYS A 81 4.61 21.17 -7.22
CA LYS A 81 3.57 21.35 -8.25
C LYS A 81 3.20 22.82 -8.52
N VAL A 82 3.50 23.76 -7.62
CA VAL A 82 3.13 25.18 -7.81
C VAL A 82 4.14 25.96 -8.68
N LYS A 83 5.41 25.50 -8.78
CA LYS A 83 6.47 26.27 -9.48
C LYS A 83 6.64 25.99 -10.98
N LYS A 84 5.86 25.10 -11.60
CA LYS A 84 5.96 24.81 -13.06
C LYS A 84 4.92 25.51 -13.95
N GLY A 85 4.09 26.38 -13.39
CA GLY A 85 3.00 27.07 -14.10
C GLY A 85 3.05 28.59 -14.03
N LYS A 86 4.24 29.20 -14.07
CA LYS A 86 4.38 30.65 -14.20
C LYS A 86 5.49 31.01 -15.18
#